data_AF-A0A016SMB2-F1
#
_entry.id   AF-A0A016SMB2-F1
#
_cell.length_a   1.000
_cell.length_b   1.000
_cell.length_c   1.000
_cell.angle_alpha   90.00
_cell.angle_beta   90.00
_cell.angle_gamma   90.00
#
_symmetry.space_group_name_H-M   'P 1'
#
loop_
_entity.id
_entity.type
_entity.pdbx_description
1 polymer ?
#
loop_
_entity_poly.entity_id
_entity_poly.type
_entity_poly.pdbx_seq_one_letter_code
_entity_poly.pdbx_strand_id
1 'polypeptide(L)'
;MSLRIIRRIDCTHPILCTIVTTRKAGLLIDENFLLSVCEARMSTTAIPLPLYVGTDRTLAFAWHSFITFLSISLHLVFIIGIRRLCGWNSNFSFTLLLINSLFCILRFVIQFVAALTTLFRMDCTQYPHLCIAFGSLAFAPYYTIVILNILLTFHRLFYTAFPFKINRYLKKSVLQVIIAKIFLFFLCFVIVLNTELLGVTWNDLYMGWKVVLTRNPELFLL
;
A
#
# COMPACT_ATOMS: atom_id res chain seq x y z
N MET A 1 26.88 -55.16 -2.05
CA MET A 1 25.74 -54.59 -2.79
C MET A 1 25.00 -53.66 -1.85
N SER A 2 25.23 -52.35 -1.93
CA SER A 2 24.81 -51.38 -0.91
C SER A 2 23.53 -50.66 -1.36
N LEU A 3 22.43 -50.85 -0.61
CA LEU A 3 21.13 -50.24 -0.91
C LEU A 3 21.14 -48.75 -0.53
N ARG A 4 21.14 -47.88 -1.56
CA ARG A 4 21.02 -46.44 -1.40
C ARG A 4 19.52 -46.10 -1.25
N ILE A 5 19.05 -45.92 -0.01
CA ILE A 5 17.68 -45.46 0.28
C ILE A 5 17.60 -43.96 -0.05
N ILE A 6 17.04 -43.63 -1.21
CA ILE A 6 16.70 -42.25 -1.58
C ILE A 6 15.40 -41.89 -0.85
N ARG A 7 15.48 -41.09 0.22
CA ARG A 7 14.29 -40.44 0.79
C ARG A 7 13.95 -39.24 -0.10
N ARG A 8 12.94 -39.41 -0.95
CA ARG A 8 12.29 -38.29 -1.63
C ARG A 8 11.41 -37.59 -0.59
N ILE A 9 11.68 -36.32 -0.33
CA ILE A 9 10.82 -35.46 0.48
C ILE A 9 10.00 -34.65 -0.53
N ASP A 10 8.76 -35.06 -0.77
CA ASP A 10 7.82 -34.30 -1.61
C ASP A 10 7.19 -33.20 -0.74
N CYS A 11 7.69 -31.97 -0.91
CA CYS A 11 7.10 -30.75 -0.34
C CYS A 11 6.31 -30.01 -1.42
N THR A 12 5.15 -30.53 -1.81
CA THR A 12 4.25 -29.86 -2.78
C THR A 12 3.34 -28.81 -2.15
N HIS A 13 3.31 -28.70 -0.81
CA HIS A 13 2.56 -27.66 -0.10
C HIS A 13 3.42 -26.94 0.95
N PRO A 14 3.48 -25.60 0.95
CA PRO A 14 4.37 -24.83 1.82
C PRO A 14 3.97 -24.78 3.31
N ILE A 15 2.79 -25.29 3.69
CA ILE A 15 2.22 -25.07 5.03
C ILE A 15 2.04 -26.37 5.83
N LEU A 16 2.19 -27.55 5.21
CA LEU A 16 2.02 -28.82 5.90
C LEU A 16 3.21 -29.77 5.65
N CYS A 17 4.34 -29.48 6.29
CA CYS A 17 5.33 -30.52 6.55
C CYS A 17 4.80 -31.42 7.68
N THR A 18 3.79 -32.25 7.38
CA THR A 18 3.46 -33.36 8.27
C THR A 18 4.60 -34.36 8.18
N ILE A 19 5.53 -34.31 9.14
CA ILE A 19 6.57 -35.33 9.23
C ILE A 19 5.88 -36.62 9.66
N VAL A 20 5.54 -37.47 8.69
CA VAL A 20 5.14 -38.86 8.95
C VAL A 20 6.38 -39.57 9.49
N THR A 21 6.56 -39.52 10.80
CA THR A 21 7.53 -40.34 11.51
C THR A 21 7.06 -41.79 11.44
N THR A 22 7.41 -42.48 10.36
CA THR A 22 7.44 -43.94 10.40
C THR A 22 8.47 -44.32 11.47
N ARG A 23 7.96 -44.78 12.62
CA ARG A 23 8.71 -45.24 13.79
C ARG A 23 9.60 -46.42 13.38
N LYS A 24 10.74 -46.15 12.75
CA LYS A 24 11.85 -47.09 12.68
C LYS A 24 12.81 -46.68 13.79
N ALA A 25 12.84 -47.52 14.82
CA ALA A 25 13.63 -47.34 16.02
C ALA A 25 15.10 -47.03 15.68
N GLY A 26 15.66 -46.00 16.33
CA GLY A 26 17.11 -45.86 16.49
C GLY A 26 17.81 -44.70 15.77
N LEU A 27 17.12 -43.69 15.23
CA LEU A 27 17.78 -42.48 14.73
C LEU A 27 17.25 -41.24 15.47
N LEU A 28 18.00 -40.81 16.48
CA LEU A 28 17.83 -39.52 17.15
C LEU A 28 18.20 -38.43 16.13
N ILE A 29 17.21 -37.89 15.43
CA ILE A 29 17.39 -36.70 14.62
C ILE A 29 17.35 -35.52 15.59
N ASP A 30 18.49 -34.83 15.73
CA ASP A 30 18.65 -33.66 16.57
C ASP A 30 17.66 -32.56 16.14
N GLU A 31 16.80 -32.13 17.06
CA GLU A 31 15.79 -31.08 16.79
C GLU A 31 16.46 -29.78 16.32
N ASN A 32 17.70 -29.53 16.73
CA ASN A 32 18.50 -28.39 16.29
C ASN A 32 18.80 -28.42 14.78
N PHE A 33 18.91 -29.61 14.19
CA PHE A 33 19.14 -29.74 12.74
C PHE A 33 17.88 -29.41 11.93
N LEU A 34 16.69 -29.80 12.42
CA LEU A 34 15.43 -29.45 11.78
C LEU A 34 15.14 -27.94 11.88
N LEU A 35 15.45 -27.32 13.02
CA LEU A 35 15.36 -25.86 13.18
C LEU A 35 16.30 -25.13 12.21
N SER A 36 17.56 -25.58 12.11
CA SER A 36 18.56 -25.05 11.18
C SER A 36 18.14 -25.17 9.70
N VAL A 37 17.55 -26.30 9.30
CA VAL A 37 17.11 -26.51 7.90
C VAL A 37 15.86 -25.68 7.56
N CYS A 38 14.94 -25.48 8.52
CA CYS A 38 13.79 -24.60 8.34
C CYS A 38 14.21 -23.12 8.29
N GLU A 39 15.15 -22.71 9.14
CA GLU A 39 15.71 -21.36 9.15
C GLU A 39 16.49 -21.05 7.86
N ALA A 40 17.24 -22.02 7.34
CA ALA A 40 17.93 -21.91 6.05
C ALA A 40 16.96 -21.81 4.86
N ARG A 41 15.79 -22.47 4.90
CA ARG A 41 14.80 -22.42 3.80
C ARG A 41 13.93 -21.17 3.81
N MET A 42 13.71 -20.52 4.94
CA MET A 42 13.07 -19.20 4.97
C MET A 42 14.01 -18.09 4.48
N SER A 43 15.33 -18.32 4.46
CA SER A 43 16.32 -17.35 4.01
C SER A 43 16.57 -17.34 2.48
N THR A 44 16.11 -18.37 1.74
CA THR A 44 16.31 -18.46 0.28
C THR A 44 15.19 -17.82 -0.54
N THR A 45 14.60 -16.70 -0.11
CA THR A 45 13.89 -15.83 -1.05
C THR A 45 14.95 -15.20 -1.97
N ALA A 46 14.94 -15.58 -3.25
CA ALA A 46 15.82 -15.00 -4.26
C ALA A 46 15.83 -13.48 -4.11
N ILE A 47 17.01 -12.91 -3.85
CA ILE A 47 17.18 -11.46 -3.73
C ILE A 47 16.67 -10.87 -5.04
N PRO A 48 15.59 -10.08 -5.02
CA PRO A 48 15.02 -9.56 -6.25
C PRO A 48 16.08 -8.71 -6.94
N LEU A 49 16.41 -9.06 -8.18
CA LEU A 49 17.37 -8.30 -8.97
C LEU A 49 16.88 -6.84 -9.06
N PRO A 50 17.76 -5.85 -8.84
CA PRO A 50 17.39 -4.46 -9.01
C PRO A 50 16.91 -4.23 -10.44
N LEU A 51 15.65 -3.79 -10.60
CA LEU A 51 15.06 -3.55 -11.92
C LEU A 51 15.74 -2.38 -12.63
N TYR A 52 16.18 -1.38 -11.85
CA TYR A 52 16.84 -0.17 -12.35
C TYR A 52 18.25 -0.07 -11.77
N VAL A 53 19.27 -0.16 -12.63
CA VAL A 53 20.68 -0.01 -12.25
C VAL A 53 21.32 1.11 -13.08
N GLY A 54 22.18 1.93 -12.46
CA GLY A 54 22.93 2.97 -13.15
C GLY A 54 22.03 4.02 -13.84
N THR A 55 22.21 4.21 -15.14
CA THR A 55 21.49 5.19 -15.97
C THR A 55 19.99 4.93 -16.03
N ASP A 56 19.56 3.66 -15.99
CA ASP A 56 18.14 3.31 -16.05
C ASP A 56 17.36 3.86 -14.85
N ARG A 57 18.03 3.95 -13.69
CA ARG A 57 17.45 4.56 -12.49
C ARG A 57 17.20 6.05 -12.68
N THR A 58 18.15 6.78 -13.28
CA THR A 58 17.96 8.20 -13.56
C THR A 58 16.86 8.45 -14.58
N LEU A 59 16.74 7.59 -15.59
CA LEU A 59 15.68 7.67 -16.58
C LEU A 59 14.30 7.38 -15.96
N ALA A 60 14.19 6.32 -15.15
CA ALA A 60 12.97 5.99 -14.42
C ALA A 60 12.53 7.13 -13.50
N PHE A 61 13.46 7.73 -12.75
CA PHE A 61 13.19 8.89 -11.92
C PHE A 61 12.71 10.10 -12.75
N ALA A 62 13.37 10.39 -13.88
CA ALA A 62 12.98 11.50 -14.75
C ALA A 62 11.56 11.31 -15.30
N TRP A 63 11.22 10.09 -15.73
CA TRP A 63 9.89 9.75 -16.21
C TRP A 63 8.83 9.84 -15.11
N HIS A 64 9.12 9.31 -13.92
CA HIS A 64 8.24 9.38 -12.77
C HIS A 64 8.00 10.84 -12.33
N SER A 65 9.05 11.65 -12.34
CA SER A 65 8.97 13.08 -12.06
C SER A 65 8.07 13.80 -13.06
N PHE A 66 8.27 13.54 -14.36
CA PHE A 66 7.43 14.13 -15.41
C PHE A 66 5.94 13.81 -15.22
N ILE A 67 5.60 12.53 -15.04
CA ILE A 67 4.20 12.10 -14.80
C ILE A 67 3.64 12.79 -13.55
N THR A 68 4.42 12.83 -12.47
CA THR A 68 4.00 13.42 -11.21
C THR A 68 3.73 14.92 -11.35
N PHE A 69 4.64 15.68 -11.96
CA PHE A 69 4.44 17.11 -12.20
C PHE A 69 3.24 17.39 -13.09
N LEU A 70 3.08 16.63 -14.18
CA LEU A 70 1.92 16.73 -15.06
C LEU A 70 0.63 16.48 -14.28
N SER A 71 0.57 15.42 -13.48
CA SER A 71 -0.62 15.05 -12.73
C SER A 71 -0.95 16.05 -11.62
N ILE A 72 0.05 16.57 -10.90
CA ILE A 72 -0.14 17.65 -9.92
C ILE A 72 -0.68 18.90 -10.62
N SER A 73 -0.12 19.26 -11.77
CA SER A 73 -0.57 20.44 -12.55
C SER A 73 -2.03 20.30 -12.98
N LEU A 74 -2.44 19.12 -13.46
CA LEU A 74 -3.84 18.82 -13.79
C LEU A 74 -4.76 18.95 -12.56
N HIS A 75 -4.34 18.43 -11.40
CA HIS A 75 -5.13 18.56 -10.16
C HIS A 75 -5.22 20.01 -9.66
N LEU A 76 -4.18 20.83 -9.86
CA LEU A 76 -4.21 22.26 -9.54
C LEU A 76 -5.18 23.02 -10.46
N VAL A 77 -5.13 22.77 -11.78
CA VAL A 77 -6.09 23.32 -12.73
C VAL A 77 -7.52 22.92 -12.37
N PHE A 78 -7.73 21.65 -11.99
CA PHE A 78 -9.01 21.15 -11.54
C PHE A 78 -9.52 21.87 -10.27
N ILE A 79 -8.64 22.10 -9.28
CA ILE A 79 -8.97 22.87 -8.07
C ILE A 79 -9.35 24.31 -8.42
N ILE A 80 -8.62 24.97 -9.32
CA ILE A 80 -8.96 26.32 -9.79
C ILE A 80 -10.33 26.32 -10.46
N GLY A 81 -10.60 25.31 -11.29
CA GLY A 81 -11.91 25.11 -11.93
C GLY A 81 -13.04 24.96 -10.90
N ILE A 82 -12.89 24.07 -9.92
CA ILE A 82 -13.87 23.89 -8.83
C ILE A 82 -14.12 25.20 -8.09
N ARG A 83 -13.06 25.95 -7.74
CA ARG A 83 -13.20 27.23 -7.02
C ARG A 83 -13.98 28.26 -7.82
N ARG A 84 -13.81 28.30 -9.14
CA ARG A 84 -14.60 29.18 -10.02
C ARG A 84 -16.07 28.73 -10.13
N LEU A 85 -16.36 27.44 -10.01
CA LEU A 85 -17.71 26.88 -10.06
C LEU A 85 -18.44 26.89 -8.70
N CYS A 86 -17.72 27.09 -7.59
CA CYS A 86 -18.24 27.03 -6.22
C CYS A 86 -19.29 28.11 -5.86
N GLY A 87 -19.69 28.97 -6.80
CA GLY A 87 -20.84 29.86 -6.66
C GLY A 87 -22.19 29.17 -6.85
N TRP A 88 -22.22 27.89 -7.24
CA TRP A 88 -23.44 27.12 -7.49
C TRP A 88 -23.85 26.36 -6.23
N ASN A 89 -25.17 26.19 -5.97
CA ASN A 89 -25.74 25.57 -4.76
C ASN A 89 -25.23 24.15 -4.38
N SER A 90 -24.35 23.52 -5.18
CA SER A 90 -23.77 22.19 -4.94
C SER A 90 -22.48 22.21 -4.11
N ASN A 91 -22.46 22.97 -3.01
CA ASN A 91 -21.27 23.12 -2.17
C ASN A 91 -20.71 21.77 -1.65
N PHE A 92 -21.58 20.78 -1.44
CA PHE A 92 -21.18 19.47 -0.92
C PHE A 92 -20.32 18.66 -1.92
N SER A 93 -20.82 18.46 -3.14
CA SER A 93 -20.14 17.66 -4.16
C SER A 93 -18.79 18.29 -4.53
N PHE A 94 -18.77 19.61 -4.72
CA PHE A 94 -17.54 20.34 -5.02
C PHE A 94 -16.51 20.24 -3.90
N THR A 95 -16.93 20.26 -2.63
CA THR A 95 -16.01 20.08 -1.51
C THR A 95 -15.43 18.66 -1.48
N LEU A 96 -16.23 17.63 -1.73
CA LEU A 96 -15.72 16.25 -1.82
C LEU A 96 -14.75 16.07 -2.99
N LEU A 97 -15.05 16.66 -4.16
CA LEU A 97 -14.14 16.64 -5.31
C LEU A 97 -12.83 17.39 -5.03
N LEU A 98 -12.90 18.52 -4.31
CA LEU A 98 -11.73 19.27 -3.87
C LEU A 98 -10.86 18.39 -2.96
N ILE A 99 -11.46 17.73 -1.97
CA ILE A 99 -10.74 16.83 -1.05
C ILE A 99 -10.13 15.65 -1.81
N ASN A 100 -10.86 15.05 -2.75
CA ASN A 100 -10.33 14.01 -3.62
C ASN A 100 -9.09 14.48 -4.38
N SER A 101 -9.14 15.68 -4.98
CA SER A 101 -7.99 16.28 -5.65
C SER A 101 -6.81 16.52 -4.72
N LEU A 102 -7.07 16.97 -3.48
CA LEU A 102 -6.03 17.18 -2.46
C LEU A 102 -5.36 15.86 -2.05
N PHE A 103 -6.11 14.77 -1.86
CA PHE A 103 -5.52 13.46 -1.58
C PHE A 103 -4.71 12.91 -2.77
N CYS A 104 -5.13 13.19 -4.01
CA CYS A 104 -4.33 12.86 -5.19
C CYS A 104 -3.00 13.63 -5.18
N ILE A 105 -3.02 14.95 -4.96
CA ILE A 105 -1.79 15.76 -4.86
C ILE A 105 -0.90 15.24 -3.74
N LEU A 106 -1.46 14.98 -2.55
CA LEU A 106 -0.72 14.43 -1.41
C LEU A 106 0.00 13.13 -1.81
N ARG A 107 -0.71 12.19 -2.44
CA ARG A 107 -0.14 10.93 -2.94
C ARG A 107 1.03 11.17 -3.89
N PHE A 108 0.84 12.04 -4.88
CA PHE A 108 1.88 12.35 -5.87
C PHE A 108 3.10 13.03 -5.25
N VAL A 109 2.90 13.96 -4.31
CA VAL A 109 4.00 14.59 -3.58
C VAL A 109 4.81 13.57 -2.78
N ILE A 110 4.15 12.66 -2.07
CA ILE A 110 4.83 11.61 -1.30
C ILE A 110 5.58 10.66 -2.24
N GLN A 111 4.98 10.24 -3.34
CA GLN A 111 5.64 9.39 -4.35
C GLN A 111 6.88 10.09 -4.95
N PHE A 112 6.78 11.39 -5.24
CA PHE A 112 7.91 12.17 -5.73
C PHE A 112 9.05 12.25 -4.70
N VAL A 113 8.73 12.53 -3.43
CA VAL A 113 9.72 12.58 -2.35
C VAL A 113 10.38 11.22 -2.14
N ALA A 114 9.60 10.12 -2.16
CA ALA A 114 10.12 8.77 -2.04
C ALA A 114 10.97 8.36 -3.27
N ALA A 115 10.59 8.80 -4.48
CA ALA A 115 11.42 8.62 -5.66
C ALA A 115 12.74 9.41 -5.54
N LEU A 116 12.71 10.61 -4.96
CA LEU A 116 13.90 11.42 -4.72
C LEU A 116 14.88 10.74 -3.75
N THR A 117 14.40 10.06 -2.72
CA THR A 117 15.28 9.30 -1.81
C THR A 117 15.99 8.15 -2.52
N THR A 118 15.35 7.50 -3.50
CA THR A 118 16.04 6.50 -4.34
C THR A 118 17.19 7.12 -5.13
N LEU A 119 17.02 8.34 -5.66
CA LEU A 119 18.06 9.04 -6.41
C LEU A 119 19.28 9.34 -5.53
N PHE A 120 19.05 9.73 -4.28
CA PHE A 120 20.10 9.97 -3.28
C PHE A 120 20.73 8.70 -2.69
N ARG A 121 20.35 7.50 -3.15
CA ARG A 121 20.84 6.21 -2.60
C ARG A 121 20.56 6.09 -1.09
N MET A 122 19.44 6.62 -0.64
CA MET A 122 18.95 6.35 0.71
C MET A 122 18.29 4.97 0.70
N ASP A 123 19.10 3.93 0.80
CA ASP A 123 18.63 2.56 0.74
C ASP A 123 17.69 2.26 1.91
N CYS A 124 16.53 1.66 1.62
CA CYS A 124 15.57 1.24 2.64
C CYS A 124 16.12 0.25 3.67
N THR A 125 17.26 -0.38 3.39
CA THR A 125 17.96 -1.25 4.35
C THR A 125 18.59 -0.46 5.49
N GLN A 126 19.08 0.75 5.24
CA GLN A 126 19.70 1.62 6.24
C GLN A 126 18.64 2.39 7.05
N TYR A 127 17.55 2.79 6.40
CA TYR A 127 16.50 3.62 6.99
C TYR A 127 15.11 2.97 6.87
N PRO A 128 14.87 1.80 7.49
CA PRO A 128 13.63 1.04 7.31
C PRO A 128 12.38 1.82 7.75
N HIS A 129 12.48 2.60 8.83
CA HIS A 129 11.38 3.42 9.34
C HIS A 129 10.91 4.46 8.32
N LEU A 130 11.83 5.08 7.60
CA LEU A 130 11.53 6.10 6.59
C LEU A 130 10.83 5.48 5.37
N CYS A 131 11.27 4.29 4.95
CA CYS A 131 10.62 3.56 3.86
C CYS A 131 9.23 3.02 4.23
N ILE A 132 9.03 2.59 5.47
CA ILE A 132 7.69 2.23 5.97
C ILE A 132 6.80 3.47 6.00
N ALA A 133 7.31 4.61 6.47
CA ALA A 133 6.57 5.87 6.48
C ALA A 133 6.16 6.32 5.07
N PHE A 134 7.06 6.27 4.09
CA PHE A 134 6.70 6.59 2.70
C PHE A 134 5.75 5.58 2.07
N GLY A 135 5.95 4.28 2.31
CA GLY A 135 5.06 3.24 1.80
C GLY A 135 3.63 3.42 2.32
N SER A 136 3.47 3.59 3.64
CA SER A 136 2.18 3.82 4.28
C SER A 136 1.53 5.14 3.85
N LEU A 137 2.29 6.24 3.82
CA LEU A 137 1.79 7.55 3.38
C LEU A 137 1.43 7.57 1.88
N ALA A 138 2.10 6.80 1.03
CA ALA A 138 1.75 6.69 -0.38
C ALA A 138 0.52 5.79 -0.61
N PHE A 139 0.37 4.74 0.19
CA PHE A 139 -0.71 3.76 0.06
C PHE A 139 -2.03 4.23 0.70
N ALA A 140 -1.98 4.93 1.83
CA ALA A 140 -3.20 5.36 2.53
C ALA A 140 -4.12 6.29 1.71
N PRO A 141 -3.62 7.33 1.02
CA PRO A 141 -4.44 8.19 0.19
C PRO A 141 -5.17 7.42 -0.92
N TYR A 142 -4.58 6.34 -1.44
CA TYR A 142 -5.21 5.52 -2.47
C TYR A 142 -6.54 4.91 -1.97
N TYR A 143 -6.56 4.33 -0.77
CA TYR A 143 -7.79 3.82 -0.17
C TYR A 143 -8.79 4.92 0.16
N THR A 144 -8.30 6.05 0.67
CA THR A 144 -9.15 7.21 0.96
C THR A 144 -9.83 7.74 -0.31
N ILE A 145 -9.13 7.78 -1.45
CA ILE A 145 -9.67 8.16 -2.77
C ILE A 145 -10.77 7.18 -3.20
N VAL A 146 -10.59 5.87 -3.02
CA VAL A 146 -11.62 4.87 -3.33
C VAL A 146 -12.89 5.12 -2.51
N ILE A 147 -12.76 5.34 -1.19
CA ILE A 147 -13.90 5.65 -0.30
C ILE A 147 -14.56 6.97 -0.70
N LEU A 148 -13.78 8.00 -1.03
CA LEU A 148 -14.29 9.28 -1.52
C LEU A 148 -15.10 9.13 -2.80
N ASN A 149 -14.64 8.31 -3.75
CA ASN A 149 -15.37 8.02 -5.00
C ASN A 149 -16.69 7.27 -4.74
N ILE A 150 -16.68 6.31 -3.81
CA ILE A 150 -17.90 5.62 -3.36
C ILE A 150 -18.87 6.63 -2.73
N LEU A 151 -18.38 7.50 -1.83
CA LEU A 151 -19.19 8.56 -1.20
C LEU A 151 -19.76 9.55 -2.22
N LEU A 152 -18.98 9.97 -3.22
CA LEU A 152 -19.44 10.81 -4.32
C LEU A 152 -20.55 10.13 -5.13
N THR A 153 -20.41 8.82 -5.38
CA THR A 153 -21.41 8.03 -6.10
C THR A 153 -22.71 7.93 -5.31
N PHE A 154 -22.64 7.62 -4.01
CA PHE A 154 -23.82 7.61 -3.14
C PHE A 154 -24.46 8.97 -3.03
N HIS A 155 -23.66 10.03 -2.88
CA HIS A 155 -24.17 11.39 -2.84
C HIS A 155 -24.97 11.73 -4.11
N ARG A 156 -24.45 11.38 -5.30
CA ARG A 156 -25.17 11.57 -6.56
C ARG A 156 -26.45 10.72 -6.61
N LEU A 157 -26.39 9.47 -6.19
CA LEU A 157 -27.55 8.57 -6.12
C LEU A 157 -28.66 9.15 -5.23
N PHE A 158 -28.32 9.65 -4.04
CA PHE A 158 -29.29 10.28 -3.14
C PHE A 158 -29.89 11.54 -3.73
N TYR A 159 -29.10 12.38 -4.41
CA TYR A 159 -29.60 13.57 -5.10
C TYR A 159 -30.59 13.21 -6.23
N THR A 160 -30.32 12.14 -6.97
CA THR A 160 -31.22 11.67 -8.04
C THR A 160 -32.48 11.01 -7.48
N ALA A 161 -32.37 10.23 -6.40
CA ALA A 161 -33.51 9.52 -5.82
C ALA A 161 -34.45 10.42 -4.99
N PHE A 162 -33.91 11.45 -4.31
CA PHE A 162 -34.68 12.27 -3.35
C PHE A 162 -34.49 13.79 -3.56
N PRO A 163 -34.83 14.34 -4.74
CA PRO A 163 -34.53 15.73 -5.08
C PRO A 163 -35.15 16.76 -4.12
N PHE A 164 -36.36 16.50 -3.57
CA PHE A 164 -37.07 17.46 -2.72
C PHE A 164 -36.66 17.44 -1.25
N LYS A 165 -36.12 16.33 -0.74
CA LYS A 165 -35.76 16.20 0.69
C LYS A 165 -34.30 16.55 0.96
N ILE A 166 -33.45 16.53 -0.07
CA ILE A 166 -31.98 16.58 0.07
C ILE A 166 -31.46 17.88 0.70
N ASN A 167 -32.07 19.03 0.38
CA ASN A 167 -31.65 20.34 0.90
C ASN A 167 -31.77 20.44 2.42
N ARG A 168 -32.61 19.62 3.06
CA ARG A 168 -32.77 19.60 4.51
C ARG A 168 -31.71 18.74 5.21
N TYR A 169 -31.22 17.70 4.54
CA TYR A 169 -30.27 16.73 5.10
C TYR A 169 -28.81 17.14 4.90
N LEU A 170 -28.46 17.74 3.76
CA LEU A 170 -27.06 18.09 3.44
C LEU A 170 -26.68 19.48 3.96
N LYS A 171 -26.79 19.66 5.27
CA LYS A 171 -26.31 20.87 5.94
C LYS A 171 -24.78 20.91 5.94
N LYS A 172 -24.22 22.12 5.98
CA LYS A 172 -22.77 22.38 6.14
C LYS A 172 -22.15 21.57 7.30
N SER A 173 -22.87 21.42 8.42
CA SER A 173 -22.43 20.62 9.57
C SER A 173 -22.24 19.14 9.22
N VAL A 174 -23.15 18.54 8.44
CA VAL A 174 -23.04 17.13 8.01
C VAL A 174 -21.82 16.93 7.12
N LEU A 175 -21.56 17.86 6.20
CA LEU A 175 -20.36 17.85 5.38
C LEU A 175 -19.09 17.89 6.25
N GLN A 176 -19.01 18.81 7.21
CA GLN A 176 -17.87 18.89 8.13
C GLN A 176 -17.63 17.59 8.90
N VAL A 177 -18.70 16.95 9.39
CA VAL A 177 -18.60 15.65 10.08
C VAL A 177 -18.09 14.57 9.13
N ILE A 178 -18.58 14.52 7.89
CA ILE A 178 -18.10 13.56 6.88
C ILE A 178 -16.62 13.77 6.56
N ILE A 179 -16.20 15.02 6.36
CA ILE A 179 -14.79 15.38 6.12
C ILE A 179 -13.91 14.95 7.31
N ALA A 180 -14.34 15.26 8.53
CA ALA A 180 -13.62 14.88 9.74
C ALA A 180 -13.48 13.35 9.84
N LYS A 181 -14.53 12.59 9.51
CA LYS A 181 -14.49 11.12 9.49
C LYS A 181 -13.54 10.57 8.42
N ILE A 182 -13.53 11.14 7.22
CA ILE A 182 -12.61 10.74 6.14
C ILE A 182 -11.15 11.01 6.55
N PHE A 183 -10.90 12.17 7.14
CA PHE A 183 -9.56 12.52 7.61
C PHE A 183 -9.11 11.62 8.77
N LEU A 184 -9.98 11.36 9.74
CA LEU A 184 -9.71 10.43 10.83
C LEU A 184 -9.44 9.01 10.29
N PHE A 185 -10.26 8.54 9.35
CA PHE A 185 -10.04 7.25 8.69
C PHE A 185 -8.67 7.20 8.01
N PHE A 186 -8.30 8.23 7.27
CA PHE A 186 -6.96 8.33 6.65
C PHE A 186 -5.84 8.23 7.69
N LEU A 187 -5.92 8.98 8.80
CA LEU A 187 -4.92 8.93 9.86
C LEU A 187 -4.84 7.55 10.52
N CYS A 188 -5.98 6.95 10.88
CA CYS A 188 -6.03 5.60 11.43
C CYS A 188 -5.40 4.60 10.47
N PHE A 189 -5.70 4.70 9.17
CA PHE A 189 -5.14 3.79 8.17
C PHE A 189 -3.63 3.98 8.00
N VAL A 190 -3.13 5.23 7.99
CA VAL A 190 -1.68 5.50 8.02
C VAL A 190 -1.04 4.87 9.25
N ILE A 191 -1.64 5.02 10.44
CA ILE A 191 -1.10 4.43 11.68
C ILE A 191 -1.07 2.91 11.58
N VAL A 192 -2.16 2.27 11.14
CA VAL A 192 -2.23 0.81 10.98
C VAL A 192 -1.22 0.28 9.95
N LEU A 193 -0.94 1.03 8.89
CA LEU A 193 0.09 0.66 7.90
C LEU A 193 1.53 0.88 8.40
N ASN A 194 1.72 1.76 9.38
CA ASN A 194 3.02 1.98 10.03
C ASN A 194 3.31 0.95 11.12
N THR A 195 2.27 0.32 11.71
CA THR A 195 2.45 -0.74 12.70
C THR A 195 2.84 -2.07 12.04
N GLU A 196 3.12 -3.07 12.87
CA GLU A 196 3.51 -4.40 12.41
C GLU A 196 2.35 -5.22 11.84
N LEU A 197 1.11 -4.71 11.90
CA LEU A 197 -0.10 -5.41 11.45
C LEU A 197 -0.20 -5.52 9.92
N LEU A 198 -0.08 -4.39 9.21
CA LEU A 198 -0.18 -4.33 7.75
C LEU A 198 1.06 -3.61 7.20
N GLY A 199 2.18 -4.31 7.14
CA GLY A 199 3.45 -3.73 6.70
C GLY A 199 3.41 -3.32 5.22
N VAL A 200 3.34 -2.02 4.94
CA VAL A 200 3.63 -1.49 3.59
C VAL A 200 4.95 -0.74 3.65
N THR A 201 5.85 -1.06 2.74
CA THR A 201 7.16 -0.41 2.65
C THR A 201 7.40 0.08 1.24
N TRP A 202 8.04 1.25 1.14
CA TRP A 202 8.62 1.70 -0.11
C TRP A 202 9.76 0.76 -0.52
N ASN A 203 9.91 0.55 -1.82
CA ASN A 203 10.96 -0.26 -2.40
C ASN A 203 11.62 0.50 -3.53
N ASP A 204 12.90 0.80 -3.30
CA ASP A 204 13.72 1.58 -4.20
C ASP A 204 13.94 0.87 -5.55
N LEU A 205 13.85 -0.46 -5.59
CA LEU A 205 14.15 -1.27 -6.77
C LEU A 205 13.16 -1.04 -7.92
N TYR A 206 11.92 -0.69 -7.63
CA TYR A 206 10.89 -0.39 -8.63
C TYR A 206 10.20 0.96 -8.39
N MET A 207 10.77 1.82 -7.54
CA MET A 207 10.24 3.15 -7.20
C MET A 207 8.75 3.11 -6.85
N GLY A 208 8.38 2.19 -5.98
CA GLY A 208 6.98 1.97 -5.59
C GLY A 208 6.87 1.37 -4.19
N TRP A 209 5.68 0.98 -3.78
CA TRP A 209 5.45 0.32 -2.50
C TRP A 209 5.24 -1.20 -2.72
N LYS A 210 5.57 -2.01 -1.70
CA LYS A 210 5.12 -3.41 -1.58
C LYS A 210 4.45 -3.63 -0.24
N VAL A 211 3.57 -4.62 -0.23
CA VAL A 211 3.08 -5.26 0.99
C VAL A 211 4.14 -6.26 1.47
N VAL A 212 4.50 -6.16 2.73
CA VAL A 212 5.44 -7.05 3.42
C VAL A 212 4.65 -8.17 4.09
N LEU A 213 4.46 -9.26 3.34
CA LEU A 213 3.69 -10.44 3.79
C LEU A 213 4.31 -11.15 5.01
N THR A 214 5.61 -10.99 5.22
CA THR A 214 6.35 -11.68 6.29
C THR A 214 6.00 -11.21 7.70
N ARG A 215 5.35 -10.05 7.85
CA ARG A 215 5.02 -9.52 9.18
C ARG A 215 3.85 -10.23 9.84
N ASN A 216 2.87 -10.68 9.05
CA ASN A 216 1.69 -11.34 9.60
C ASN A 216 1.06 -12.26 8.54
N PRO A 217 1.61 -13.47 8.35
CA PRO A 217 1.16 -14.37 7.28
C PRO A 217 -0.29 -14.81 7.46
N GLU A 218 -0.82 -14.80 8.69
CA GLU A 218 -2.19 -15.22 9.00
C GLU A 218 -3.26 -14.30 8.40
N LEU A 219 -2.96 -13.00 8.26
CA LEU A 219 -3.91 -12.03 7.69
C LEU A 219 -4.11 -12.18 6.17
N PHE A 220 -3.19 -12.83 5.46
CA PHE A 220 -3.23 -12.96 3.99
C PHE A 220 -3.69 -14.34 3.51
N LEU A 221 -3.95 -15.28 4.43
CA LEU A 221 -4.40 -16.63 4.14
C LEU A 221 -5.91 -16.84 4.36
N LEU A 222 -6.62 -15.76 4.76
CA LEU A 222 -8.08 -15.70 4.93
C LEU A 222 -8.76 -15.17 3.66
#